data_AF-A0A1S3DCY3-F1
#
_entry.id   AF-A0A1S3DCY3-F1
#
_cell.length_a   1.000
_cell.length_b   1.000
_cell.length_c   1.000
_cell.angle_alpha   90.00
_cell.angle_beta   90.00
_cell.angle_gamma   90.00
#
_symmetry.space_group_name_H-M   'P 1'
#
loop_
_entity.id
_entity.type
_entity.pdbx_description
1 polymer ?
#
loop_
_entity_poly.entity_id
_entity_poly.type
_entity_poly.pdbx_seq_one_letter_code
_entity_poly.pdbx_strand_id
1 'polypeptide(L)'
;MLSTRVLSRIYWCRSLSTSNSLHSSAETNSELIKKMLGYDDTNWNNEENSFLNKYDRNNILDSYKLLKKFGYSDADIKSELRTLCLKPQTITSRYRMFIDYCFQKDLISPTLLRHFVKTMSLNIYQIKHKGYIDKYKDVLGHVNKKLNISVQSLSEKMPLKRIHCEFSVHHLMSVLNISHEEAKYKFKRYPNLKSRSFKCIQENVHVLTKKVGFTHERIKKNAFLLHADKENLLSLLKKYPKMGSVDMKQIIQAYPILVLSPIRNIESVIQCVQKFGYTLEHLSKAPMILILKPSTVEQRLTQIHTEEWLQPYSGLPRTLMLVLTLPSLEKRRAVLQDLNMKCISINVLACTKILFNA
;
A
#
# COMPACT_ATOMS: atom_id res chain seq x y z
N MET A 1 -10.37 22.15 -1.96
CA MET A 1 -9.13 21.34 -1.92
C MET A 1 -8.75 21.11 -0.46
N LEU A 2 -8.92 19.89 0.07
CA LEU A 2 -8.49 19.56 1.43
C LEU A 2 -6.96 19.62 1.51
N SER A 3 -6.45 20.40 2.48
CA SER A 3 -5.02 20.59 2.73
C SER A 3 -4.30 19.24 2.87
N THR A 4 -3.16 19.11 2.19
CA THR A 4 -2.21 17.98 2.27
C THR A 4 -1.81 17.57 3.69
N ARG A 5 -2.07 18.41 4.71
CA ARG A 5 -1.83 18.10 6.14
C ARG A 5 -2.85 17.10 6.74
N VAL A 6 -4.07 16.99 6.21
CA VAL A 6 -5.07 16.02 6.70
C VAL A 6 -4.72 14.60 6.28
N LEU A 7 -4.16 14.44 5.07
CA LEU A 7 -3.81 13.12 4.51
C LEU A 7 -2.58 12.49 5.19
N SER A 8 -1.69 13.27 5.80
CA SER A 8 -0.55 12.73 6.57
C SER A 8 -0.95 12.14 7.93
N ARG A 9 -2.06 12.58 8.53
CA ARG A 9 -2.53 12.05 9.83
C ARG A 9 -3.32 10.75 9.70
N ILE A 10 -4.05 10.55 8.59
CA ILE A 10 -4.85 9.34 8.36
C ILE A 10 -3.97 8.08 8.26
N TYR A 11 -2.69 8.21 7.90
CA TYR A 11 -1.74 7.09 7.78
C TYR A 11 -0.94 6.77 9.06
N TRP A 12 -1.16 7.51 10.16
CA TRP A 12 -0.46 7.29 11.44
C TRP A 12 -1.35 6.70 12.55
N CYS A 13 -2.60 6.33 12.24
CA CYS A 13 -3.42 5.56 13.16
C CYS A 13 -3.01 4.07 13.09
N ARG A 14 -2.30 3.66 14.14
CA ARG A 14 -1.96 2.28 14.51
C ARG A 14 -3.14 1.33 14.30
N SER A 15 -2.81 0.15 13.77
CA SER A 15 -3.69 -1.01 13.74
C SER A 15 -4.05 -1.43 15.16
N LEU A 16 -5.31 -1.24 15.54
CA LEU A 16 -5.98 -2.17 16.44
C LEU A 16 -6.90 -3.00 15.55
N SER A 17 -6.44 -4.20 15.21
CA SER A 17 -7.26 -5.25 14.63
C SER A 17 -8.04 -5.88 15.77
N THR A 18 -9.29 -5.47 15.95
CA THR A 18 -10.25 -6.26 16.73
C THR A 18 -10.81 -7.34 15.80
N SER A 19 -10.40 -8.57 16.08
CA SER A 19 -10.95 -9.79 15.48
C SER A 19 -12.26 -10.11 16.17
N ASN A 20 -13.39 -9.91 15.48
CA ASN A 20 -14.65 -10.55 15.83
C ASN A 20 -15.10 -11.36 14.61
N SER A 21 -15.12 -12.69 14.73
CA SER A 21 -15.85 -13.57 13.83
C SER A 21 -16.65 -14.58 14.65
N LEU A 22 -17.97 -14.43 14.63
CA LEU A 22 -18.93 -15.43 15.07
C LEU A 22 -19.06 -16.54 14.01
N HIS A 23 -19.39 -17.73 14.50
CA HIS A 23 -19.29 -19.05 13.88
C HIS A 23 -19.91 -19.26 12.48
N SER A 24 -19.08 -19.73 11.56
CA SER A 24 -19.21 -21.05 10.88
C SER A 24 -17.79 -21.62 10.79
N SER A 25 -17.59 -22.95 10.71
CA SER A 25 -16.26 -23.59 10.70
C SER A 25 -15.49 -23.31 9.40
N ALA A 26 -15.14 -22.04 9.18
CA ALA A 26 -14.30 -21.63 8.08
C ALA A 26 -12.90 -22.19 8.32
N GLU A 27 -12.45 -23.06 7.41
CA GLU A 27 -11.09 -23.61 7.33
C GLU A 27 -10.07 -22.54 7.73
N THR A 28 -9.19 -22.81 8.70
CA THR A 28 -8.22 -21.81 9.17
C THR A 28 -7.13 -21.53 8.10
N ASN A 29 -6.37 -20.44 8.21
CA ASN A 29 -5.27 -20.21 7.26
C ASN A 29 -4.19 -21.30 7.40
N SER A 30 -3.96 -21.78 8.62
CA SER A 30 -3.06 -22.91 8.90
C SER A 30 -3.52 -24.17 8.18
N GLU A 31 -4.80 -24.55 8.28
CA GLU A 31 -5.38 -25.70 7.56
C GLU A 31 -5.27 -25.55 6.04
N LEU A 32 -5.62 -24.38 5.52
CA LEU A 32 -5.53 -24.08 4.09
C LEU A 32 -4.09 -24.28 3.57
N ILE A 33 -3.10 -23.75 4.28
CA ILE A 33 -1.69 -23.87 3.87
C ILE A 33 -1.17 -25.29 4.03
N LYS A 34 -1.57 -25.99 5.09
CA LYS A 34 -1.28 -27.41 5.29
C LYS A 34 -1.75 -28.23 4.08
N LYS A 35 -3.00 -28.02 3.65
CA LYS A 35 -3.59 -28.68 2.48
C LYS A 35 -2.89 -28.28 1.17
N MET A 36 -2.68 -26.97 0.96
CA MET A 36 -2.07 -26.47 -0.28
C MET A 36 -0.64 -26.98 -0.50
N LEU A 37 0.14 -27.11 0.57
CA LEU A 37 1.51 -27.59 0.48
C LEU A 37 1.61 -29.12 0.59
N GLY A 38 0.50 -29.83 0.85
CA GLY A 38 0.51 -31.28 1.04
C GLY A 38 1.37 -31.67 2.24
N TYR A 39 1.06 -31.10 3.41
CA TYR A 39 1.62 -31.57 4.68
C TYR A 39 0.76 -32.70 5.24
N ASP A 40 1.40 -33.78 5.67
CA ASP A 40 0.76 -34.83 6.46
C ASP A 40 0.48 -34.33 7.89
N ASP A 41 -0.46 -34.97 8.59
CA ASP A 41 -0.81 -34.62 9.97
C ASP A 41 0.37 -34.74 10.94
N THR A 42 1.30 -35.67 10.67
CA THR A 42 2.50 -35.90 11.48
C THR A 42 3.58 -34.84 11.30
N ASN A 43 3.63 -34.18 10.14
CA ASN A 43 4.68 -33.23 9.77
C ASN A 43 4.27 -31.76 10.02
N TRP A 44 3.05 -31.53 10.48
CA TRP A 44 2.51 -30.20 10.70
C TRP A 44 2.37 -29.88 12.20
N ASN A 45 3.23 -29.00 12.70
CA ASN A 45 3.10 -28.49 14.05
C ASN A 45 2.09 -27.33 14.09
N ASN A 46 0.91 -27.58 14.67
CA ASN A 46 -0.19 -26.60 14.77
C ASN A 46 0.20 -25.38 15.62
N GLU A 47 0.92 -25.56 16.71
CA GLU A 47 1.31 -24.47 17.60
C GLU A 47 2.31 -23.55 16.92
N GLU A 48 3.35 -24.13 16.30
CA GLU A 48 4.38 -23.38 15.58
C GLU A 48 3.83 -22.62 14.37
N ASN A 49 2.82 -23.17 13.68
CA ASN A 49 2.25 -22.58 12.47
C ASN A 49 0.96 -21.78 12.69
N SER A 50 0.52 -21.64 13.95
CA SER A 50 -0.63 -20.82 14.33
C SER A 50 -0.48 -19.34 13.96
N PHE A 51 0.75 -18.86 13.75
CA PHE A 51 1.01 -17.48 13.33
C PHE A 51 0.34 -17.12 11.99
N LEU A 52 0.09 -18.09 11.10
CA LEU A 52 -0.55 -17.87 9.80
C LEU A 52 -1.98 -17.33 9.95
N ASN A 53 -2.67 -17.70 11.03
CA ASN A 53 -4.04 -17.25 11.30
C ASN A 53 -4.13 -15.76 11.67
N LYS A 54 -3.00 -15.12 11.99
CA LYS A 54 -2.93 -13.68 12.30
C LYS A 54 -2.87 -12.80 11.05
N TYR A 55 -2.70 -13.39 9.87
CA TYR A 55 -2.54 -12.66 8.61
C TYR A 55 -3.79 -12.80 7.74
N ASP A 56 -4.00 -11.80 6.88
CA ASP A 56 -5.07 -11.85 5.90
C ASP A 56 -4.85 -12.99 4.90
N ARG A 57 -5.87 -13.85 4.74
CA ARG A 57 -5.83 -15.05 3.88
C ARG A 57 -5.41 -14.73 2.45
N ASN A 58 -5.95 -13.66 1.90
CA ASN A 58 -5.69 -13.26 0.53
C ASN A 58 -4.23 -12.87 0.32
N ASN A 59 -3.62 -12.15 1.27
CA ASN A 59 -2.20 -11.84 1.22
C ASN A 59 -1.34 -13.10 1.25
N ILE A 60 -1.67 -14.10 2.06
CA ILE A 60 -0.94 -15.38 2.11
C ILE A 60 -1.03 -16.08 0.74
N LEU A 61 -2.23 -16.20 0.18
CA LEU A 61 -2.46 -16.84 -1.12
C LEU A 61 -1.74 -16.12 -2.27
N ASP A 62 -1.79 -14.79 -2.29
CA ASP A 62 -1.10 -13.99 -3.29
C ASP A 62 0.43 -14.12 -3.16
N SER A 63 0.95 -14.18 -1.92
CA SER A 63 2.36 -14.42 -1.66
C SER A 63 2.81 -15.81 -2.10
N TYR A 64 2.01 -16.85 -1.83
CA TYR A 64 2.27 -18.20 -2.34
C TYR A 64 2.33 -18.22 -3.86
N LYS A 65 1.31 -17.70 -4.56
CA LYS A 65 1.27 -17.62 -6.02
C LYS A 65 2.47 -16.85 -6.59
N LEU A 66 2.86 -15.76 -5.94
CA LEU A 66 4.03 -14.97 -6.34
C LEU A 66 5.33 -15.75 -6.18
N LEU A 67 5.50 -16.51 -5.09
CA LEU A 67 6.67 -17.36 -4.89
C LEU A 67 6.74 -18.45 -5.97
N LYS A 68 5.62 -19.14 -6.27
CA LYS A 68 5.57 -20.10 -7.39
C LYS A 68 5.95 -19.45 -8.72
N LYS A 69 5.50 -18.21 -8.98
CA LYS A 69 5.87 -17.44 -10.18
C LYS A 69 7.37 -17.10 -10.25
N PHE A 70 8.04 -16.98 -9.12
CA PHE A 70 9.51 -16.83 -9.07
C PHE A 70 10.27 -18.15 -9.21
N GLY A 71 9.56 -19.28 -9.35
CA GLY A 71 10.15 -20.59 -9.59
C GLY A 71 10.38 -21.41 -8.32
N TYR A 72 9.93 -20.97 -7.15
CA TYR A 72 10.08 -21.76 -5.92
C TYR A 72 9.20 -23.01 -5.95
N SER A 73 9.79 -24.14 -5.57
CA SER A 73 9.07 -25.39 -5.33
C SER A 73 8.26 -25.30 -4.04
N ASP A 74 7.33 -26.23 -3.83
CA ASP A 74 6.61 -26.28 -2.55
C ASP A 74 7.56 -26.64 -1.40
N ALA A 75 8.59 -27.45 -1.66
CA ALA A 75 9.64 -27.75 -0.67
C ALA A 75 10.39 -26.49 -0.21
N ASP A 76 10.74 -25.59 -1.13
CA ASP A 76 11.38 -24.32 -0.78
C ASP A 76 10.49 -23.48 0.12
N ILE A 77 9.19 -23.41 -0.18
CA ILE A 77 8.22 -22.65 0.61
C ILE A 77 8.01 -23.29 1.98
N LYS A 78 7.93 -24.63 2.06
CA LYS A 78 7.82 -25.39 3.31
C LYS A 78 8.99 -25.10 4.26
N SER A 79 10.21 -24.96 3.71
CA SER A 79 11.41 -24.64 4.51
C SER A 79 11.32 -23.30 5.24
N GLU A 80 10.47 -22.37 4.78
CA GLU A 80 10.34 -21.04 5.37
C GLU A 80 8.93 -20.44 5.16
N LEU A 81 7.94 -21.03 5.85
CA LEU A 81 6.53 -20.61 5.78
C LEU A 81 6.31 -19.15 6.18
N ARG A 82 7.17 -18.56 7.02
CA ARG A 82 7.05 -17.16 7.44
C ARG A 82 7.26 -16.17 6.29
N THR A 83 7.80 -16.61 5.15
CA THR A 83 7.85 -15.80 3.93
C THR A 83 6.45 -15.49 3.41
N LEU A 84 5.48 -16.40 3.60
CA LEU A 84 4.08 -16.20 3.19
C LEU A 84 3.39 -15.07 3.96
N CYS A 85 3.87 -14.74 5.15
CA CYS A 85 3.37 -13.62 5.95
C CYS A 85 3.82 -12.24 5.43
N LEU A 86 4.79 -12.20 4.52
CA LEU A 86 5.17 -10.95 3.86
C LEU A 86 4.09 -10.56 2.85
N LYS A 87 3.86 -9.26 2.68
CA LYS A 87 3.00 -8.76 1.60
C LYS A 87 3.63 -9.10 0.24
N PRO A 88 2.84 -9.47 -0.80
CA PRO A 88 3.37 -9.77 -2.13
C PRO A 88 4.27 -8.66 -2.70
N GLN A 89 3.89 -7.41 -2.46
CA GLN A 89 4.67 -6.23 -2.89
C GLN A 89 6.05 -6.16 -2.22
N THR A 90 6.15 -6.59 -0.95
CA THR A 90 7.40 -6.66 -0.20
C THR A 90 8.29 -7.77 -0.76
N ILE A 91 7.75 -8.97 -1.00
CA ILE A 91 8.47 -10.09 -1.61
C ILE A 91 9.05 -9.66 -2.96
N THR A 92 8.20 -9.09 -3.83
CA THR A 92 8.62 -8.59 -5.15
C THR A 92 9.74 -7.56 -5.05
N SER A 93 9.62 -6.60 -4.13
CA SER A 93 10.62 -5.54 -3.97
C SER A 93 11.95 -6.09 -3.48
N ARG A 94 11.92 -7.01 -2.50
CA ARG A 94 13.12 -7.67 -1.96
C ARG A 94 13.84 -8.52 -3.00
N TYR A 95 13.09 -9.38 -3.70
CA TYR A 95 13.63 -10.23 -4.77
C TYR A 95 14.30 -9.39 -5.85
N ARG A 96 13.58 -8.40 -6.40
CA ARG A 96 14.13 -7.52 -7.45
C ARG A 96 15.36 -6.75 -7.00
N MET A 97 15.40 -6.34 -5.75
CA MET A 97 16.54 -5.59 -5.24
C MET A 97 17.78 -6.48 -5.09
N PHE A 98 17.63 -7.76 -4.72
CA PHE A 98 18.76 -8.71 -4.81
C PHE A 98 19.26 -8.85 -6.24
N ILE A 99 18.36 -8.92 -7.23
CA ILE A 99 18.73 -8.93 -8.65
C ILE A 99 19.43 -7.63 -9.08
N ASP A 100 19.00 -6.47 -8.56
CA ASP A 100 19.66 -5.19 -8.83
C ASP A 100 21.13 -5.19 -8.39
N TYR A 101 21.49 -5.99 -7.37
CA TYR A 101 22.85 -6.14 -6.85
C TYR A 101 23.55 -7.44 -7.26
N CYS A 102 23.20 -8.00 -8.41
CA CYS A 102 23.88 -9.17 -8.98
C CYS A 102 23.80 -10.45 -8.14
N PHE A 103 22.83 -10.59 -7.24
CA PHE A 103 22.60 -11.88 -6.58
C PHE A 103 22.23 -12.93 -7.64
N GLN A 104 22.80 -14.13 -7.50
CA GLN A 104 22.46 -15.27 -8.35
C GLN A 104 21.02 -15.70 -8.09
N LYS A 105 20.22 -15.87 -9.15
CA LYS A 105 18.75 -16.02 -9.06
C LYS A 105 18.34 -17.26 -8.28
N ASP A 106 19.03 -18.36 -8.55
CA ASP A 106 18.92 -19.68 -7.95
C ASP A 106 19.26 -19.67 -6.45
N LEU A 107 20.10 -18.73 -5.99
CA LEU A 107 20.48 -18.60 -4.58
C LEU A 107 19.59 -17.67 -3.76
N ILE A 108 18.63 -16.97 -4.38
CA ILE A 108 17.66 -16.14 -3.66
C ILE A 108 16.59 -17.04 -3.07
N SER A 109 16.79 -17.58 -1.88
CA SER A 109 15.81 -18.45 -1.22
C SER A 109 14.71 -17.69 -0.46
N PRO A 110 13.57 -18.32 -0.11
CA PRO A 110 12.57 -17.73 0.78
C PRO A 110 13.15 -17.26 2.12
N THR A 111 14.10 -18.01 2.71
CA THR A 111 14.85 -17.60 3.91
C THR A 111 15.62 -16.31 3.70
N LEU A 112 16.28 -16.14 2.55
CA LEU A 112 16.99 -14.90 2.21
C LEU A 112 16.01 -13.72 2.09
N LEU A 113 14.85 -13.94 1.47
CA LEU A 113 13.79 -12.93 1.37
C LEU A 113 13.25 -12.54 2.75
N ARG A 114 13.06 -13.50 3.67
CA ARG A 114 12.65 -13.22 5.06
C ARG A 114 13.73 -12.41 5.79
N HIS A 115 14.99 -12.83 5.69
CA HIS A 115 16.14 -12.25 6.38
C HIS A 115 16.75 -11.02 5.68
N PHE A 116 16.01 -10.42 4.75
CA PHE A 116 16.42 -9.26 3.97
C PHE A 116 17.13 -8.15 4.74
N VAL A 117 16.62 -7.75 5.92
CA VAL A 117 17.25 -6.67 6.71
C VAL A 117 18.66 -7.06 7.15
N LYS A 118 18.85 -8.32 7.59
CA LYS A 118 20.15 -8.88 7.99
C LYS A 118 21.09 -9.00 6.78
N THR A 119 20.58 -9.44 5.63
CA THR A 119 21.37 -9.49 4.39
C THR A 119 21.82 -8.09 3.97
N MET A 120 20.93 -7.10 4.06
CA MET A 120 21.21 -5.71 3.69
C MET A 120 22.18 -4.99 4.63
N SER A 121 22.38 -5.50 5.85
CA SER A 121 23.44 -4.99 6.73
C SER A 121 24.83 -5.51 6.40
N LEU A 122 24.94 -6.58 5.60
CA LEU A 122 26.24 -7.08 5.12
C LEU A 122 26.80 -6.15 4.05
N ASN A 123 28.13 -6.12 3.93
CA ASN A 123 28.80 -5.48 2.81
C ASN A 123 28.95 -6.44 1.62
N ILE A 124 29.33 -5.93 0.45
CA ILE A 124 29.38 -6.73 -0.79
C ILE A 124 30.42 -7.84 -0.68
N TYR A 125 31.56 -7.58 -0.03
CA TYR A 125 32.60 -8.59 0.22
C TYR A 125 32.07 -9.80 1.00
N GLN A 126 31.34 -9.57 2.10
CA GLN A 126 30.72 -10.63 2.90
C GLN A 126 29.67 -11.41 2.09
N ILE A 127 28.93 -10.73 1.22
CA ILE A 127 27.92 -11.36 0.37
C ILE A 127 28.58 -12.27 -0.69
N LYS A 128 29.67 -11.79 -1.32
CA LYS A 128 30.51 -12.59 -2.25
C LYS A 128 31.12 -13.81 -1.55
N HIS A 129 31.67 -13.64 -0.35
CA HIS A 129 32.23 -14.76 0.44
C HIS A 129 31.17 -15.83 0.79
N LYS A 130 29.90 -15.43 0.95
CA LYS A 130 28.80 -16.37 1.16
C LYS A 130 28.29 -17.04 -0.12
N GLY A 131 28.88 -16.73 -1.27
CA GLY A 131 28.53 -17.33 -2.57
C GLY A 131 27.30 -16.72 -3.25
N TYR A 132 26.60 -15.75 -2.63
CA TYR A 132 25.38 -15.19 -3.22
C TYR A 132 25.64 -14.33 -4.47
N ILE A 133 26.84 -13.79 -4.61
CA ILE A 133 27.31 -12.99 -5.75
C ILE A 133 28.64 -13.59 -6.22
N ASP A 134 28.85 -13.66 -7.53
CA ASP A 134 30.14 -14.05 -8.09
C ASP A 134 31.31 -13.21 -7.54
N LYS A 135 32.41 -13.88 -7.18
CA LYS A 135 33.56 -13.27 -6.48
C LYS A 135 34.18 -12.10 -7.25
N TYR A 136 34.17 -12.19 -8.58
CA TYR A 136 34.82 -11.22 -9.47
C TYR A 136 33.84 -10.20 -10.05
N LYS A 137 32.55 -10.28 -9.69
CA LYS A 137 31.55 -9.35 -10.19
C LYS A 137 31.77 -7.94 -9.66
N ASP A 138 31.93 -6.98 -10.55
CA ASP A 138 31.83 -5.55 -10.22
C ASP A 138 30.36 -5.18 -10.02
N VAL A 139 29.92 -5.15 -8.76
CA VAL A 139 28.53 -4.85 -8.39
C VAL A 139 28.23 -3.36 -8.54
N LEU A 140 29.15 -2.48 -8.13
CA LEU A 140 28.93 -1.03 -8.16
C LEU A 140 28.90 -0.51 -9.59
N GLY A 141 29.83 -0.95 -10.45
CA GLY A 141 29.82 -0.63 -11.87
C GLY A 141 28.59 -1.19 -12.59
N HIS A 142 28.13 -2.39 -12.23
CA HIS A 142 26.87 -2.94 -12.75
C HIS A 142 25.68 -2.02 -12.45
N VAL A 143 25.54 -1.57 -11.19
CA VAL A 143 24.42 -0.71 -10.77
C VAL A 143 24.51 0.66 -11.45
N ASN A 144 25.69 1.30 -11.47
CA ASN A 144 25.92 2.56 -12.18
C ASN A 144 25.50 2.46 -13.65
N LYS A 145 25.97 1.44 -14.37
CA LYS A 145 25.64 1.18 -15.78
C LYS A 145 24.13 0.96 -15.98
N LYS A 146 23.51 0.15 -15.12
CA LYS A 146 22.08 -0.17 -15.19
C LYS A 146 21.19 1.05 -15.00
N LEU A 147 21.59 1.96 -14.12
CA LEU A 147 20.82 3.16 -13.80
C LEU A 147 21.22 4.38 -14.64
N ASN A 148 22.28 4.26 -15.45
CA ASN A 148 22.88 5.36 -16.21
C ASN A 148 23.20 6.56 -15.30
N ILE A 149 23.88 6.30 -14.18
CA ILE A 149 24.34 7.31 -13.22
C ILE A 149 25.82 7.06 -12.88
N SER A 150 26.46 8.08 -12.31
CA SER A 150 27.84 7.99 -11.82
C SER A 150 27.88 8.32 -10.32
N VAL A 151 28.06 7.29 -9.49
CA VAL A 151 28.28 7.45 -8.06
C VAL A 151 29.67 6.90 -7.72
N GLN A 152 30.63 7.80 -7.47
CA GLN A 152 32.05 7.46 -7.31
C GLN A 152 32.48 7.27 -5.85
N SER A 153 31.72 7.79 -4.88
CA SER A 153 32.09 7.80 -3.45
C SER A 153 31.76 6.50 -2.69
N LEU A 154 31.39 5.43 -3.40
CA LEU A 154 30.94 4.18 -2.80
C LEU A 154 32.04 3.12 -2.76
N SER A 155 32.06 2.34 -1.68
CA SER A 155 33.00 1.24 -1.48
C SER A 155 32.25 -0.06 -1.20
N GLU A 156 32.74 -1.18 -1.75
CA GLU A 156 32.21 -2.52 -1.46
C GLU A 156 32.33 -2.93 0.02
N LYS A 157 33.14 -2.21 0.81
CA LYS A 157 33.26 -2.40 2.26
C LYS A 157 32.07 -1.83 3.04
N MET A 158 31.28 -0.94 2.43
CA MET A 158 30.11 -0.34 3.06
C MET A 158 28.94 -1.33 3.13
N PRO A 159 28.06 -1.23 4.16
CA PRO A 159 26.83 -2.02 4.19
C PRO A 159 25.98 -1.79 2.94
N LEU A 160 25.42 -2.86 2.38
CA LEU A 160 24.62 -2.81 1.15
C LEU A 160 23.41 -1.87 1.27
N LYS A 161 22.83 -1.76 2.47
CA LYS A 161 21.78 -0.78 2.78
C LYS A 161 22.21 0.67 2.55
N ARG A 162 23.45 1.03 2.87
CA ARG A 162 23.97 2.39 2.68
C ARG A 162 24.23 2.65 1.20
N ILE A 163 24.87 1.70 0.52
CA ILE A 163 25.06 1.70 -0.94
C ILE A 163 23.73 1.90 -1.65
N HIS A 164 22.69 1.14 -1.25
CA HIS A 164 21.36 1.28 -1.83
C HIS A 164 20.71 2.62 -1.58
N CYS A 165 20.86 3.21 -0.39
CA CYS A 165 20.32 4.54 -0.12
C CYS A 165 20.93 5.58 -1.07
N GLU A 166 22.25 5.58 -1.26
CA GLU A 166 22.92 6.56 -2.13
C GLU A 166 22.52 6.38 -3.61
N PHE A 167 22.55 5.14 -4.12
CA PHE A 167 22.05 4.88 -5.47
C PHE A 167 20.58 5.27 -5.65
N SER A 168 19.74 5.05 -4.63
CA SER A 168 18.32 5.41 -4.70
C SER A 168 18.12 6.92 -4.76
N VAL A 169 18.96 7.70 -4.09
CA VAL A 169 18.94 9.17 -4.17
C VAL A 169 19.30 9.63 -5.57
N HIS A 170 20.45 9.19 -6.10
CA HIS A 170 20.89 9.56 -7.46
C HIS A 170 19.91 9.09 -8.55
N HIS A 171 19.36 7.88 -8.39
CA HIS A 171 18.33 7.36 -9.28
C HIS A 171 17.08 8.23 -9.28
N LEU A 172 16.62 8.65 -8.09
CA LEU A 172 15.45 9.51 -7.98
C LEU A 172 15.70 10.91 -8.56
N MET A 173 16.91 11.45 -8.37
CA MET A 173 17.35 12.71 -9.01
C MET A 173 17.25 12.61 -10.52
N SER A 174 17.76 11.53 -11.12
CA SER A 174 17.70 11.30 -12.57
C SER A 174 16.26 11.14 -13.06
N VAL A 175 15.47 10.27 -12.42
CA VAL A 175 14.11 9.94 -12.86
C VAL A 175 13.13 11.12 -12.74
N LEU A 176 13.30 11.95 -11.72
CA LEU A 176 12.41 13.09 -11.49
C LEU A 176 13.03 14.43 -11.88
N ASN A 177 14.31 14.53 -12.23
CA ASN A 177 14.99 15.82 -12.39
C ASN A 177 14.78 16.72 -11.15
N ILE A 178 15.28 16.25 -10.00
CA ILE A 178 15.23 16.96 -8.71
C ILE A 178 16.62 17.06 -8.10
N SER A 179 16.81 18.04 -7.21
CA SER A 179 18.08 18.18 -6.49
C SER A 179 18.31 17.02 -5.52
N HIS A 180 19.55 16.86 -5.12
CA HIS A 180 19.97 15.85 -4.16
C HIS A 180 19.32 16.03 -2.78
N GLU A 181 19.19 17.28 -2.32
CA GLU A 181 18.56 17.67 -1.06
C GLU A 181 17.06 17.36 -1.09
N GLU A 182 16.39 17.65 -2.20
CA GLU A 182 14.98 17.32 -2.38
C GLU A 182 14.78 15.80 -2.37
N ALA A 183 15.62 15.04 -3.08
CA ALA A 183 15.57 13.59 -3.08
C ALA A 183 15.74 13.02 -1.66
N LYS A 184 16.76 13.47 -0.91
CA LYS A 184 16.96 13.10 0.50
C LYS A 184 15.74 13.44 1.37
N TYR A 185 15.14 14.62 1.18
CA TYR A 185 13.91 15.01 1.87
C TYR A 185 12.75 14.05 1.55
N LYS A 186 12.55 13.63 0.29
CA LYS A 186 11.50 12.65 -0.05
C LYS A 186 11.75 11.30 0.63
N PHE A 187 12.98 10.80 0.66
CA PHE A 187 13.31 9.55 1.38
C PHE A 187 13.16 9.66 2.90
N LYS A 188 13.35 10.86 3.48
CA LYS A 188 13.06 11.12 4.90
C LYS A 188 11.56 11.12 5.17
N ARG A 189 10.78 11.78 4.31
CA ARG A 189 9.31 11.87 4.43
C ARG A 189 8.61 10.53 4.12
N TYR A 190 9.15 9.75 3.20
CA TYR A 190 8.61 8.47 2.72
C TYR A 190 9.66 7.36 2.87
N PRO A 191 9.91 6.88 4.11
CA PRO A 191 10.98 5.93 4.40
C PRO A 191 10.84 4.58 3.68
N ASN A 192 9.61 4.21 3.32
CA ASN A 192 9.33 3.01 2.53
C ASN A 192 9.95 3.06 1.12
N LEU A 193 10.49 4.21 0.66
CA LEU A 193 11.12 4.30 -0.67
C LEU A 193 12.47 3.61 -0.65
N LYS A 194 13.11 3.56 0.52
CA LYS A 194 14.41 2.92 0.74
C LYS A 194 14.40 1.39 0.63
N SER A 195 13.22 0.79 0.49
CA SER A 195 13.05 -0.67 0.33
C SER A 195 12.50 -1.03 -1.05
N ARG A 196 12.52 -0.09 -2.00
CA ARG A 196 12.06 -0.30 -3.37
C ARG A 196 13.24 -0.54 -4.30
N SER A 197 13.11 -1.57 -5.14
CA SER A 197 14.02 -1.78 -6.27
C SER A 197 13.96 -0.59 -7.24
N PHE A 198 15.06 -0.32 -7.94
CA PHE A 198 15.14 0.82 -8.87
C PHE A 198 14.16 0.65 -10.03
N LYS A 199 13.99 -0.60 -10.48
CA LYS A 199 13.02 -0.99 -11.51
C LYS A 199 11.59 -0.69 -11.08
N CYS A 200 11.21 -0.94 -9.82
CA CYS A 200 9.87 -0.58 -9.34
C CYS A 200 9.62 0.93 -9.41
N ILE A 201 10.61 1.76 -9.06
CA ILE A 201 10.48 3.22 -9.14
C ILE A 201 10.30 3.66 -10.59
N GLN A 202 11.13 3.16 -11.52
CA GLN A 202 11.02 3.46 -12.95
C GLN A 202 9.67 3.04 -13.54
N GLU A 203 9.25 1.81 -13.27
CA GLU A 203 7.96 1.27 -13.74
C GLU A 203 6.78 2.09 -13.20
N ASN A 204 6.83 2.50 -11.93
CA ASN A 204 5.79 3.34 -11.35
C ASN A 204 5.74 4.73 -12.02
N VAL A 205 6.89 5.38 -12.24
CA VAL A 205 6.93 6.67 -12.97
C VAL A 205 6.39 6.50 -14.39
N HIS A 206 6.77 5.42 -15.08
CA HIS A 206 6.26 5.14 -16.42
C HIS A 206 4.73 4.93 -16.44
N VAL A 207 4.18 4.12 -15.53
CA VAL A 207 2.72 3.89 -15.47
C VAL A 207 1.97 5.18 -15.10
N LEU A 208 2.47 5.93 -14.11
CA LEU A 208 1.86 7.19 -13.69
C LEU A 208 1.85 8.23 -14.81
N THR A 209 2.94 8.35 -15.58
CA THR A 209 3.02 9.30 -16.69
C THR A 209 2.24 8.83 -17.92
N LYS A 210 2.45 7.58 -18.38
CA LYS A 210 1.91 7.09 -19.66
C LYS A 210 0.50 6.52 -19.58
N LYS A 211 0.09 5.96 -18.44
CA LYS A 211 -1.24 5.34 -18.30
C LYS A 211 -2.22 6.23 -17.53
N VAL A 212 -1.75 6.94 -16.51
CA VAL A 212 -2.59 7.86 -15.72
C VAL A 212 -2.52 9.30 -16.24
N GLY A 213 -1.42 9.71 -16.87
CA GLY A 213 -1.27 11.09 -17.37
C GLY A 213 -0.76 12.08 -16.32
N PHE A 214 -0.08 11.63 -15.27
CA PHE A 214 0.57 12.54 -14.33
C PHE A 214 1.77 13.23 -14.97
N THR A 215 1.93 14.53 -14.69
CA THR A 215 3.17 15.25 -14.99
C THR A 215 4.26 14.87 -14.00
N HIS A 216 5.54 14.99 -14.39
CA HIS A 216 6.67 14.77 -13.48
C HIS A 216 6.56 15.67 -12.24
N GLU A 217 6.18 16.95 -12.40
CA GLU A 217 5.95 17.87 -11.28
C GLU A 217 4.90 17.39 -10.30
N ARG A 218 3.81 16.78 -10.80
CA ARG A 218 2.77 16.21 -9.93
C ARG A 218 3.29 14.99 -9.16
N ILE A 219 4.14 14.17 -9.77
CA ILE A 219 4.81 13.04 -9.11
C ILE A 219 5.81 13.55 -8.05
N LYS A 220 6.62 14.58 -8.34
CA LYS A 220 7.54 15.21 -7.36
C LYS A 220 6.81 15.70 -6.12
N LYS A 221 5.69 16.39 -6.31
CA LYS A 221 4.84 16.88 -5.21
C LYS A 221 4.21 15.75 -4.40
N ASN A 222 3.97 14.59 -5.03
CA ASN A 222 3.32 13.42 -4.43
C ASN A 222 4.24 12.19 -4.46
N ALA A 223 5.44 12.28 -3.88
CA ALA A 223 6.42 11.17 -3.95
C ALA A 223 5.93 9.84 -3.35
N PHE A 224 4.85 9.83 -2.56
CA PHE A 224 4.20 8.59 -2.13
C PHE A 224 3.66 7.76 -3.30
N LEU A 225 3.40 8.35 -4.46
CA LEU A 225 2.95 7.64 -5.67
C LEU A 225 3.98 6.61 -6.15
N LEU A 226 5.26 6.82 -5.84
CA LEU A 226 6.32 5.87 -6.15
C LEU A 226 6.21 4.56 -5.34
N HIS A 227 5.33 4.51 -4.33
CA HIS A 227 4.94 3.29 -3.62
C HIS A 227 3.81 2.50 -4.23
N ALA A 228 3.15 3.02 -5.25
CA ALA A 228 2.03 2.36 -5.87
C ALA A 228 2.41 0.93 -6.28
N ASP A 229 1.46 0.01 -6.13
CA ASP A 229 1.55 -1.28 -6.78
C ASP A 229 1.08 -1.10 -8.22
N LYS A 230 2.00 -1.21 -9.17
CA LYS A 230 1.71 -1.03 -10.59
C LYS A 230 0.62 -1.99 -11.09
N GLU A 231 0.63 -3.24 -10.62
CA GLU A 231 -0.31 -4.25 -11.09
C GLU A 231 -1.72 -3.97 -10.53
N ASN A 232 -1.78 -3.53 -9.26
CA ASN A 232 -3.02 -3.07 -8.65
C ASN A 232 -3.60 -1.84 -9.39
N LEU A 233 -2.76 -0.85 -9.70
CA LEU A 233 -3.19 0.34 -10.44
C LEU A 233 -3.67 0.01 -11.85
N LEU A 234 -2.94 -0.83 -12.58
CA LEU A 234 -3.34 -1.28 -13.93
C LEU A 234 -4.65 -2.08 -13.88
N SER A 235 -4.81 -2.93 -12.87
CA SER A 235 -6.04 -3.70 -12.65
C SER A 235 -7.23 -2.78 -12.34
N LEU A 236 -7.02 -1.75 -11.51
CA LEU A 236 -8.04 -0.75 -11.19
C LEU A 236 -8.50 -0.02 -12.45
N LEU A 237 -7.56 0.48 -13.27
CA LEU A 237 -7.88 1.17 -14.52
C LEU A 237 -8.58 0.25 -15.54
N LYS A 238 -8.21 -1.03 -15.59
CA LYS A 238 -8.82 -2.01 -16.48
C LYS A 238 -10.25 -2.35 -16.05
N LYS A 239 -10.47 -2.60 -14.76
CA LYS A 239 -11.76 -3.05 -14.23
C LYS A 239 -12.76 -1.90 -14.08
N TYR A 240 -12.27 -0.72 -13.71
CA TYR A 240 -13.06 0.48 -13.54
C TYR A 240 -12.51 1.61 -14.41
N PRO A 241 -12.68 1.56 -15.75
CA PRO A 241 -12.21 2.62 -16.63
C PRO A 241 -12.96 3.93 -16.39
N LYS A 242 -14.21 3.85 -15.95
CA LYS A 242 -15.05 4.99 -15.55
C LYS A 242 -15.70 4.70 -14.20
N MET A 243 -16.05 5.76 -13.48
CA MET A 243 -16.90 5.71 -12.29
C MET A 243 -18.04 6.70 -12.50
N GLY A 244 -19.22 6.17 -12.82
CA GLY A 244 -20.29 6.99 -13.38
C GLY A 244 -19.89 7.53 -14.75
N SER A 245 -20.09 8.82 -14.97
CA SER A 245 -19.72 9.55 -16.19
C SER A 245 -18.23 9.95 -16.27
N VAL A 246 -17.46 9.82 -15.19
CA VAL A 246 -16.08 10.34 -15.09
C VAL A 246 -15.03 9.26 -15.34
N ASP A 247 -13.98 9.57 -16.11
CA ASP A 247 -12.82 8.68 -16.32
C ASP A 247 -12.05 8.47 -15.00
N MET A 248 -11.76 7.21 -14.67
CA MET A 248 -11.02 6.86 -13.45
C MET A 248 -9.64 7.51 -13.38
N LYS A 249 -8.98 7.76 -14.53
CA LYS A 249 -7.71 8.49 -14.58
C LYS A 249 -7.87 9.91 -14.07
N GLN A 250 -8.95 10.60 -14.44
CA GLN A 250 -9.23 11.96 -13.97
C GLN A 250 -9.50 11.96 -12.46
N ILE A 251 -10.23 10.96 -11.96
CA ILE A 251 -10.46 10.78 -10.53
C ILE A 251 -9.13 10.56 -9.80
N ILE A 252 -8.25 9.69 -10.29
CA ILE A 252 -6.93 9.45 -9.70
C ILE A 252 -6.05 10.70 -9.76
N GLN A 253 -6.09 11.48 -10.84
CA GLN A 253 -5.34 12.73 -10.94
C GLN A 253 -5.78 13.77 -9.90
N ALA A 254 -7.09 13.87 -9.68
CA ALA A 254 -7.69 14.71 -8.66
C ALA A 254 -7.40 14.20 -7.23
N TYR A 255 -7.40 12.87 -7.05
CA TYR A 255 -7.20 12.19 -5.78
C TYR A 255 -6.08 11.14 -5.85
N PRO A 256 -4.80 11.55 -5.93
CA PRO A 256 -3.68 10.64 -6.20
C PRO A 256 -3.48 9.55 -5.15
N ILE A 257 -4.00 9.76 -3.93
CA ILE A 257 -3.95 8.77 -2.85
C ILE A 257 -4.65 7.44 -3.22
N LEU A 258 -5.61 7.45 -4.16
CA LEU A 258 -6.32 6.26 -4.62
C LEU A 258 -5.41 5.18 -5.20
N VAL A 259 -4.24 5.55 -5.75
CA VAL A 259 -3.30 4.56 -6.30
C VAL A 259 -2.75 3.59 -5.25
N LEU A 260 -2.84 3.95 -3.97
CA LEU A 260 -2.39 3.13 -2.85
C LEU A 260 -3.48 2.19 -2.31
N SER A 261 -4.74 2.39 -2.71
CA SER A 261 -5.85 1.54 -2.28
C SER A 261 -5.84 0.21 -3.04
N PRO A 262 -5.85 -0.94 -2.35
CA PRO A 262 -6.03 -2.23 -3.00
C PRO A 262 -7.37 -2.26 -3.77
N ILE A 263 -7.36 -2.80 -4.99
CA ILE A 263 -8.57 -2.89 -5.82
C ILE A 263 -9.70 -3.63 -5.10
N ARG A 264 -9.38 -4.67 -4.33
CA ARG A 264 -10.35 -5.43 -3.51
C ARG A 264 -11.03 -4.54 -2.46
N ASN A 265 -10.29 -3.62 -1.85
CA ASN A 265 -10.87 -2.65 -0.92
C ASN A 265 -11.85 -1.71 -1.64
N ILE A 266 -11.45 -1.20 -2.81
CA ILE A 266 -12.30 -0.35 -3.65
C ILE A 266 -13.60 -1.09 -4.03
N GLU A 267 -13.48 -2.35 -4.44
CA GLU A 267 -14.62 -3.23 -4.77
C GLU A 267 -15.58 -3.41 -3.59
N SER A 268 -15.06 -3.76 -2.42
CA SER A 268 -15.88 -3.93 -1.22
C SER A 268 -16.55 -2.63 -0.78
N VAL A 269 -15.88 -1.49 -0.92
CA VAL A 269 -16.49 -0.17 -0.66
C VAL A 269 -17.60 0.14 -1.66
N ILE A 270 -17.38 -0.12 -2.96
CA ILE A 270 -18.41 0.06 -4.00
C ILE A 270 -19.64 -0.81 -3.67
N GLN A 271 -19.43 -2.09 -3.39
CA GLN A 271 -20.51 -3.02 -3.02
C GLN A 271 -21.25 -2.55 -1.76
N CYS A 272 -20.52 -2.13 -0.73
CA CYS A 272 -21.10 -1.59 0.49
C CYS A 272 -22.01 -0.38 0.19
N VAL A 273 -21.50 0.59 -0.57
CA VAL A 273 -22.25 1.82 -0.92
C VAL A 273 -23.48 1.49 -1.77
N GLN A 274 -23.39 0.52 -2.68
CA GLN A 274 -24.52 0.05 -3.48
C GLN A 274 -25.61 -0.64 -2.65
N LYS A 275 -25.25 -1.36 -1.56
CA LYS A 275 -26.24 -1.95 -0.64
C LYS A 275 -27.12 -0.90 0.03
N PHE A 276 -26.63 0.33 0.19
CA PHE A 276 -27.40 1.47 0.70
C PHE A 276 -28.05 2.30 -0.42
N GLY A 277 -28.18 1.77 -1.64
CA GLY A 277 -28.90 2.40 -2.74
C GLY A 277 -28.13 3.47 -3.52
N TYR A 278 -26.84 3.68 -3.26
CA TYR A 278 -26.05 4.67 -4.00
C TYR A 278 -25.43 4.08 -5.27
N THR A 279 -25.45 4.86 -6.36
CA THR A 279 -24.88 4.47 -7.65
C THR A 279 -23.41 4.86 -7.77
N LEU A 280 -22.73 4.35 -8.81
CA LEU A 280 -21.37 4.81 -9.16
C LEU A 280 -21.33 6.31 -9.51
N GLU A 281 -22.43 6.87 -10.01
CA GLU A 281 -22.54 8.30 -10.28
C GLU A 281 -22.47 9.11 -8.98
N HIS A 282 -23.09 8.63 -7.90
CA HIS A 282 -22.95 9.24 -6.58
C HIS A 282 -21.51 9.14 -6.06
N LEU A 283 -20.87 7.97 -6.21
CA LEU A 283 -19.47 7.76 -5.80
C LEU A 283 -18.48 8.65 -6.57
N SER A 284 -18.73 8.93 -7.85
CA SER A 284 -17.90 9.82 -8.66
C SER A 284 -17.76 11.24 -8.07
N LYS A 285 -18.78 11.67 -7.30
CA LYS A 285 -18.82 12.97 -6.60
C LYS A 285 -18.12 12.95 -5.25
N ALA A 286 -17.87 11.75 -4.70
CA ALA A 286 -17.23 11.53 -3.40
C ALA A 286 -16.16 10.40 -3.44
N PRO A 287 -15.19 10.44 -4.36
CA PRO A 287 -14.26 9.32 -4.61
C PRO A 287 -13.32 9.04 -3.44
N MET A 288 -13.18 10.00 -2.51
CA MET A 288 -12.41 9.82 -1.28
C MET A 288 -13.00 8.76 -0.34
N ILE A 289 -14.24 8.31 -0.53
CA ILE A 289 -14.76 7.17 0.25
C ILE A 289 -14.01 5.89 -0.07
N LEU A 290 -13.49 5.74 -1.30
CA LEU A 290 -12.83 4.53 -1.78
C LEU A 290 -11.49 4.23 -1.08
N ILE A 291 -10.94 5.20 -0.35
CA ILE A 291 -9.74 5.00 0.49
C ILE A 291 -10.07 4.54 1.91
N LEU A 292 -11.34 4.56 2.31
CA LEU A 292 -11.77 4.08 3.62
C LEU A 292 -11.83 2.55 3.64
N LYS A 293 -11.78 1.98 4.85
CA LYS A 293 -12.05 0.55 5.04
C LYS A 293 -13.54 0.28 4.82
N PRO A 294 -13.94 -0.86 4.22
CA PRO A 294 -15.34 -1.21 4.01
C PRO A 294 -16.16 -1.16 5.29
N SER A 295 -15.64 -1.68 6.40
CA SER A 295 -16.31 -1.65 7.70
C SER A 295 -16.56 -0.23 8.22
N THR A 296 -15.64 0.70 7.97
CA THR A 296 -15.83 2.12 8.33
C THR A 296 -16.91 2.77 7.47
N VAL A 297 -16.96 2.43 6.18
CA VAL A 297 -18.01 2.94 5.28
C VAL A 297 -19.37 2.40 5.70
N GLU A 298 -19.46 1.10 5.95
CA GLU A 298 -20.67 0.42 6.40
C GLU A 298 -21.18 0.99 7.72
N GLN A 299 -20.33 1.06 8.75
CA GLN A 299 -20.70 1.64 10.05
C GLN A 299 -21.27 3.05 9.91
N ARG A 300 -20.59 3.92 9.15
CA ARG A 300 -21.00 5.32 8.99
C ARG A 300 -22.27 5.45 8.14
N LEU A 301 -22.44 4.61 7.12
CA LEU A 301 -23.67 4.58 6.35
C LEU A 301 -24.83 4.08 7.19
N THR A 302 -24.67 2.99 7.96
CA THR A 302 -25.69 2.52 8.91
C THR A 302 -26.11 3.65 9.84
N GLN A 303 -25.14 4.30 10.47
CA GLN A 303 -25.40 5.41 11.39
C GLN A 303 -26.19 6.55 10.75
N ILE A 304 -25.83 6.95 9.52
CA ILE A 304 -26.57 7.98 8.76
C ILE A 304 -28.03 7.57 8.50
N HIS A 305 -28.32 6.28 8.28
CA HIS A 305 -29.68 5.81 8.02
C HIS A 305 -30.47 5.58 9.31
N THR A 306 -29.82 5.31 10.43
CA THR A 306 -30.49 5.01 11.71
C THR A 306 -30.69 6.23 12.60
N GLU A 307 -29.81 7.23 12.53
CA GLU A 307 -29.93 8.41 13.39
C GLU A 307 -30.97 9.39 12.85
N GLU A 308 -31.99 9.69 13.65
CA GLU A 308 -33.15 10.52 13.26
C GLU A 308 -32.75 11.89 12.66
N TRP A 309 -31.73 12.55 13.21
CA TRP A 309 -31.28 13.86 12.71
C TRP A 309 -30.48 13.79 11.40
N LEU A 310 -30.02 12.60 11.00
CA LEU A 310 -29.33 12.34 9.72
C LEU A 310 -30.25 11.71 8.68
N GLN A 311 -31.31 11.04 9.12
CA GLN A 311 -32.26 10.33 8.26
C GLN A 311 -32.84 11.19 7.13
N PRO A 312 -33.17 12.49 7.30
CA PRO A 312 -33.66 13.34 6.21
C PRO A 312 -32.68 13.49 5.05
N TYR A 313 -31.40 13.22 5.29
CA TYR A 313 -30.36 13.25 4.27
C TYR A 313 -30.08 11.87 3.67
N SER A 314 -30.59 10.79 4.25
CA SER A 314 -30.40 9.44 3.71
C SER A 314 -30.87 9.38 2.24
N GLY A 315 -30.07 8.77 1.36
CA GLY A 315 -30.36 8.67 -0.07
C GLY A 315 -29.94 9.87 -0.94
N LEU A 316 -29.63 11.04 -0.37
CA LEU A 316 -29.13 12.16 -1.17
C LEU A 316 -27.69 11.90 -1.66
N PRO A 317 -27.31 12.25 -2.90
CA PRO A 317 -25.94 12.04 -3.40
C PRO A 317 -24.87 12.69 -2.53
N ARG A 318 -25.20 13.83 -1.89
CA ARG A 318 -24.30 14.56 -0.97
C ARG A 318 -24.05 13.81 0.33
N THR A 319 -24.86 12.82 0.67
CA THR A 319 -24.75 12.03 1.91
C THR A 319 -23.52 11.15 1.95
N LEU A 320 -23.02 10.77 0.78
CA LEU A 320 -21.69 10.17 0.66
C LEU A 320 -20.57 11.10 1.19
N MET A 321 -20.70 12.42 1.02
CA MET A 321 -19.75 13.35 1.64
C MET A 321 -19.85 13.35 3.17
N LEU A 322 -21.04 13.10 3.74
CA LEU A 322 -21.21 12.97 5.18
C LEU A 322 -20.45 11.77 5.74
N VAL A 323 -20.32 10.67 4.99
CA VAL A 323 -19.47 9.52 5.39
C VAL A 323 -18.04 9.97 5.68
N LEU A 324 -17.50 10.94 4.93
CA LEU A 324 -16.15 11.46 5.16
C LEU A 324 -16.07 12.37 6.39
N THR A 325 -17.11 13.15 6.65
CA THR A 325 -17.14 14.19 7.68
C THR A 325 -17.82 13.79 8.98
N LEU A 326 -18.44 12.60 9.06
CA LEU A 326 -19.26 12.15 10.19
C LEU A 326 -18.59 12.32 11.56
N PRO A 327 -17.31 11.91 11.76
CA PRO A 327 -16.66 12.10 13.06
C PRO A 327 -16.47 13.56 13.47
N SER A 328 -16.41 14.48 12.51
CA SER A 328 -16.34 15.92 12.81
C SER A 328 -17.72 16.50 13.07
N LEU A 329 -18.73 16.02 12.34
CA LEU A 329 -20.13 16.38 12.54
C LEU A 329 -20.62 16.02 13.95
N GLU A 330 -20.34 14.82 14.43
CA GLU A 330 -20.71 14.37 15.77
C GLU A 330 -20.09 15.24 16.87
N LYS A 331 -18.79 15.52 16.76
CA LYS A 331 -18.09 16.37 17.73
C LYS A 331 -18.68 17.77 17.79
N ARG A 332 -19.01 18.33 16.63
CA ARG A 332 -19.64 19.65 16.53
C ARG A 332 -21.06 19.64 17.07
N ARG A 333 -21.81 18.60 16.79
CA ARG A 333 -23.15 18.41 17.34
C ARG A 333 -23.10 18.36 18.87
N ALA A 334 -22.17 17.60 19.46
CA ALA A 334 -21.99 17.54 20.91
C ALA A 334 -21.73 18.93 21.50
N VAL A 335 -20.80 19.71 20.93
CA VAL A 335 -20.51 21.09 21.37
C VAL A 335 -21.75 21.98 21.32
N LEU A 336 -22.54 21.91 20.25
CA LEU A 336 -23.73 22.76 20.13
C LEU A 336 -24.88 22.30 21.03
N GLN A 337 -24.96 21.00 21.34
CA GLN A 337 -25.87 20.47 22.35
C GLN A 337 -25.49 20.96 23.75
N ASP A 338 -24.20 21.01 24.09
CA ASP A 338 -23.71 21.57 25.36
C ASP A 338 -24.05 23.07 25.48
N LEU A 339 -24.15 23.78 24.35
CA LEU A 339 -24.60 25.17 24.26
C LEU A 339 -26.13 25.34 24.20
N ASN A 340 -26.91 24.26 24.35
CA ASN A 340 -28.37 24.24 24.23
C ASN A 340 -28.92 24.80 22.91
N MET A 341 -28.13 24.78 21.84
CA MET A 341 -28.60 25.24 20.52
C MET A 341 -29.53 24.20 19.89
N LYS A 342 -30.73 24.64 19.49
CA LYS A 342 -31.73 23.81 18.79
C LYS A 342 -31.75 24.13 17.29
N CYS A 343 -32.28 23.20 16.48
CA CYS A 343 -32.53 23.39 15.05
C CYS A 343 -31.28 23.75 14.21
N ILE A 344 -30.15 23.09 14.47
CA ILE A 344 -28.89 23.36 13.77
C ILE A 344 -28.93 22.77 12.36
N SER A 345 -28.65 23.60 11.35
CA SER A 345 -28.51 23.13 9.96
C SER A 345 -27.30 22.19 9.81
N ILE A 346 -27.47 21.11 9.04
CA ILE A 346 -26.37 20.21 8.66
C ILE A 346 -25.19 20.95 8.03
N ASN A 347 -25.44 22.08 7.35
CA ASN A 347 -24.40 22.88 6.71
C ASN A 347 -23.46 23.51 7.74
N VAL A 348 -23.98 23.93 8.90
CA VAL A 348 -23.18 24.43 10.02
C VAL A 348 -22.31 23.31 10.58
N LEU A 349 -22.86 22.10 10.70
CA LEU A 349 -22.11 20.94 11.18
C LEU A 349 -21.07 20.44 10.16
N ALA A 350 -21.32 20.61 8.86
CA ALA A 350 -20.45 20.15 7.78
C ALA A 350 -19.41 21.20 7.32
N CYS A 351 -19.42 22.42 7.85
CA CYS A 351 -18.54 23.50 7.42
C CYS A 351 -17.06 23.28 7.81
N THR A 352 -16.16 24.21 7.48
CA THR A 352 -14.75 24.10 7.86
C THR A 352 -14.54 24.36 9.35
N LYS A 353 -13.43 23.91 9.94
CA LYS A 353 -13.14 24.17 11.36
C LYS A 353 -13.07 25.68 11.66
N ILE A 354 -12.56 26.47 10.72
CA ILE A 354 -12.46 27.92 10.85
C ILE A 354 -13.86 28.53 10.92
N LEU A 355 -14.75 28.15 10.01
CA LEU A 355 -16.13 28.66 9.97
C LEU A 355 -16.97 28.20 11.15
N PHE A 356 -16.72 27.00 11.70
CA PHE A 356 -17.46 26.50 12.87
C PHE A 356 -17.07 27.23 14.17
N ASN A 357 -15.83 27.72 14.24
CA ASN A 357 -15.27 28.36 15.43
C ASN A 357 -15.36 29.89 15.39
N ALA A 358 -15.78 30.46 14.27
CA ALA A 358 -16.04 31.88 14.09
C ALA A 358 -17.48 32.16 14.56
#